data_AF-A0A1M5Q9K9-F1
#
_entry.id   AF-A0A1M5Q9K9-F1
#
_cell.length_a   1.000
_cell.length_b   1.000
_cell.length_c   1.000
_cell.angle_alpha   90.00
_cell.angle_beta   90.00
_cell.angle_gamma   90.00
#
_symmetry.space_group_name_H-M   'P 1'
#
loop_
_entity.id
_entity.type
_entity.pdbx_description
1 polymer ?
#
loop_
_entity_poly.entity_id
_entity_poly.type
_entity_poly.pdbx_seq_one_letter_code
_entity_poly.pdbx_strand_id
1 'polypeptide(L)'
;MSAPATQTRLYPNLRPLAQPDTGREQIFTLQHWYGHYGLRGRGGRGHYVPNARYLFVRTREGETRMHPRLRHPVLAQGAAVMYAGEAYFECGSLRWWSNGSGHYRPDPDHAPQAGLPMALFRTWDDVVRRGSRPAAQAPP
;
A
#
# COMPACT_ATOMS: atom_id res chain seq x y z
N MET A 1 -22.92 9.43 19.08
CA MET A 1 -21.54 9.80 19.47
C MET A 1 -20.73 9.87 18.19
N SER A 2 -20.36 11.08 17.74
CA SER A 2 -19.59 11.26 16.50
C SER A 2 -18.12 10.94 16.77
N ALA A 3 -17.53 10.04 15.99
CA ALA A 3 -16.10 9.77 16.05
C ALA A 3 -15.32 11.05 15.71
N PRO A 4 -14.17 11.34 16.36
CA PRO A 4 -13.34 12.47 15.98
C PRO A 4 -12.91 12.29 14.51
N ALA A 5 -13.10 13.33 13.71
CA ALA A 5 -12.64 13.33 12.32
C ALA A 5 -11.11 13.16 12.33
N THR A 6 -10.63 12.03 11.84
CA THR A 6 -9.19 11.78 11.69
C THR A 6 -8.63 12.84 10.75
N GLN A 7 -7.83 13.76 11.29
CA GLN A 7 -7.23 14.82 10.49
C GLN A 7 -6.36 14.20 9.39
N THR A 8 -6.62 14.56 8.13
CA THR A 8 -5.82 14.04 7.01
C THR A 8 -4.39 14.54 7.14
N ARG A 9 -3.42 13.63 7.31
CA ARG A 9 -2.00 13.98 7.46
C ARG A 9 -1.23 13.67 6.19
N LEU A 10 -0.43 14.63 5.71
CA LEU A 10 0.48 14.35 4.60
C LEU A 10 1.84 13.88 5.13
N TYR A 11 2.39 12.91 4.42
CA TYR A 11 3.58 12.16 4.78
C TYR A 11 4.70 12.54 3.81
N PRO A 12 5.69 13.34 4.25
CA PRO A 12 6.72 13.87 3.37
C PRO A 12 7.70 12.76 2.96
N ASN A 13 8.27 12.91 1.77
CA ASN A 13 9.39 12.09 1.36
C ASN A 13 10.66 12.56 2.09
N LEU A 14 11.22 11.69 2.93
CA LEU A 14 12.41 11.99 3.73
C LEU A 14 13.72 11.97 2.93
N ARG A 15 13.68 11.52 1.65
CA ARG A 15 14.85 11.47 0.75
C ARG A 15 14.46 11.79 -0.71
N PRO A 16 14.25 13.07 -1.06
CA PRO A 16 13.82 13.47 -2.41
C PRO A 16 14.94 13.41 -3.48
N LEU A 17 16.22 13.46 -3.08
CA LEU A 17 17.33 13.77 -3.98
C LEU A 17 18.02 12.57 -4.69
N ALA A 18 17.59 11.33 -4.45
CA ALA A 18 18.23 10.16 -5.03
C ALA A 18 17.20 9.29 -5.75
N GLN A 19 17.00 9.53 -7.04
CA GLN A 19 16.18 8.64 -7.84
C GLN A 19 16.70 8.48 -9.26
N PRO A 20 17.33 7.35 -9.59
CA PRO A 20 17.56 7.02 -10.98
C PRO A 20 16.20 6.84 -11.69
N ASP A 21 16.12 7.20 -12.97
CA ASP A 21 14.92 7.04 -13.80
C ASP A 21 14.49 5.57 -13.99
N THR A 22 15.36 4.64 -13.59
CA THR A 22 15.18 3.21 -13.77
C THR A 22 14.06 2.66 -12.87
N GLY A 23 13.00 2.16 -13.51
CA GLY A 23 11.90 1.46 -12.84
C GLY A 23 10.56 2.20 -12.78
N ARG A 24 10.49 3.46 -13.24
CA ARG A 24 9.21 4.23 -13.32
C ARG A 24 8.15 3.57 -14.20
N GLU A 25 8.57 2.86 -15.24
CA GLU A 25 7.66 2.11 -16.14
C GLU A 25 7.02 0.89 -15.47
N GLN A 26 7.62 0.38 -14.40
CA GLN A 26 7.17 -0.82 -13.69
C GLN A 26 6.33 -0.51 -12.44
N ILE A 27 6.05 0.76 -12.16
CA ILE A 27 5.14 1.15 -11.07
C ILE A 27 3.71 0.81 -11.51
N PHE A 28 3.06 -0.03 -10.71
CA PHE A 28 1.67 -0.40 -10.96
C PHE A 28 0.72 0.50 -10.18
N THR A 29 -0.45 0.77 -10.74
CA THR A 29 -1.57 1.37 -10.02
C THR A 29 -2.54 0.27 -9.62
N LEU A 30 -2.90 0.22 -8.34
CA LEU A 30 -3.93 -0.66 -7.83
C LEU A 30 -5.29 -0.24 -8.36
N GLN A 31 -6.05 -1.23 -8.78
CA GLN A 31 -7.40 -1.12 -9.30
C GLN A 31 -8.25 -2.13 -8.52
N HIS A 32 -9.53 -1.83 -8.32
CA HIS A 32 -10.45 -2.70 -7.59
C HIS A 32 -11.79 -2.75 -8.33
N TRP A 33 -12.27 -3.96 -8.64
CA TRP A 33 -13.53 -4.19 -9.33
C TRP A 33 -14.16 -5.49 -8.84
N TYR A 34 -15.47 -5.47 -8.58
CA TYR A 34 -16.25 -6.67 -8.20
C TYR A 34 -15.62 -7.52 -7.08
N GLY A 35 -15.01 -6.88 -6.07
CA GLY A 35 -14.39 -7.57 -4.93
C GLY A 35 -12.96 -8.09 -5.18
N HIS A 36 -12.41 -7.88 -6.38
CA HIS A 36 -11.06 -8.30 -6.75
C HIS A 36 -10.16 -7.10 -7.06
N TYR A 37 -8.90 -7.23 -6.69
CA TYR A 37 -7.85 -6.27 -7.00
C TYR A 37 -7.09 -6.68 -8.26
N GLY A 38 -6.62 -5.67 -8.97
CA GLY A 38 -5.64 -5.84 -10.04
C GLY A 38 -4.67 -4.68 -10.15
N LEU A 39 -3.63 -4.88 -10.92
CA LEU A 39 -2.53 -3.95 -11.11
C LEU A 39 -2.49 -3.49 -12.56
N ARG A 40 -2.46 -2.18 -12.79
CA ARG A 40 -2.32 -1.57 -14.12
C ARG A 40 -0.95 -0.92 -14.25
N GLY A 41 -0.17 -1.31 -15.25
CA GLY A 41 1.14 -0.72 -15.53
C GLY A 41 1.05 0.63 -16.26
N ARG A 42 2.10 1.45 -16.16
CA ARG A 42 2.23 2.74 -16.86
C ARG A 42 2.53 2.49 -18.35
N GLY A 43 1.48 2.34 -19.15
CA GLY A 43 1.57 1.92 -20.57
C GLY A 43 0.38 1.11 -21.07
N GLY A 44 -0.56 0.76 -20.19
CA GLY A 44 -1.92 0.40 -20.57
C GLY A 44 -2.14 -1.00 -21.16
N ARG A 45 -1.12 -1.87 -21.24
CA ARG A 45 -1.33 -3.25 -21.69
C ARG A 45 -1.65 -4.18 -20.53
N GLY A 46 -2.95 -4.41 -20.33
CA GLY A 46 -3.48 -5.46 -19.45
C GLY A 46 -3.55 -5.11 -17.96
N HIS A 47 -4.35 -5.90 -17.24
CA HIS A 47 -4.44 -5.91 -15.79
C HIS A 47 -3.73 -7.17 -15.28
N TYR A 48 -2.85 -7.02 -14.29
CA TYR A 48 -2.19 -8.15 -13.62
C TYR A 48 -2.95 -8.48 -12.34
N VAL A 49 -3.13 -9.76 -12.06
CA VAL A 49 -3.71 -10.23 -10.79
C VAL A 49 -2.60 -10.28 -9.74
N PRO A 50 -2.65 -9.47 -8.66
CA PRO A 50 -1.63 -9.48 -7.63
C PRO A 50 -1.73 -10.77 -6.80
N ASN A 51 -0.60 -11.44 -6.61
CA ASN A 51 -0.52 -12.71 -5.86
C ASN A 51 0.76 -12.76 -5.00
N ALA A 52 1.15 -11.62 -4.44
CA ALA A 52 2.38 -11.46 -3.70
C ALA A 52 2.28 -10.28 -2.74
N ARG A 53 3.38 -10.01 -2.03
CA ARG A 53 3.55 -8.81 -1.20
C ARG A 53 4.05 -7.64 -2.05
N TYR A 54 3.49 -6.47 -1.83
CA TYR A 54 3.83 -5.22 -2.49
C TYR A 54 4.07 -4.12 -1.48
N LEU A 55 5.08 -3.28 -1.71
CA LEU A 55 5.15 -1.96 -1.10
C LEU A 55 4.18 -1.04 -1.85
N PHE A 56 3.52 -0.14 -1.13
CA PHE A 56 2.61 0.81 -1.75
C PHE A 56 2.73 2.23 -1.17
N VAL A 57 2.28 3.18 -1.97
CA VAL A 57 1.97 4.55 -1.55
C VAL A 57 0.60 4.96 -2.05
N ARG A 58 -0.11 5.75 -1.25
CA ARG A 58 -1.35 6.44 -1.64
C ARG A 58 -1.01 7.89 -1.97
N THR A 59 -1.15 8.29 -3.21
CA THR A 59 -0.84 9.66 -3.65
C THR A 59 -1.89 10.65 -3.16
N ARG A 60 -1.62 11.96 -3.31
CA ARG A 60 -2.57 13.03 -2.95
C ARG A 60 -3.82 13.02 -3.83
N GLU A 61 -3.69 12.52 -5.05
CA GLU A 61 -4.76 12.35 -6.03
C GLU A 61 -5.62 11.11 -5.74
N GLY A 62 -5.27 10.33 -4.70
CA GLY A 62 -5.98 9.11 -4.36
C GLY A 62 -5.58 7.89 -5.20
N GLU A 63 -4.47 7.91 -5.92
CA GLU A 63 -3.97 6.72 -6.58
C GLU A 63 -3.20 5.85 -5.59
N THR A 64 -3.33 4.52 -5.71
CA THR A 64 -2.46 3.60 -4.95
C THR A 64 -1.42 3.02 -5.89
N ARG A 65 -0.16 3.43 -5.71
CA ARG A 65 0.97 2.98 -6.52
C ARG A 65 1.71 1.88 -5.78
N MET A 66 2.05 0.80 -6.47
CA MET A 66 2.58 -0.42 -5.86
C MET A 66 3.75 -0.99 -6.64
N HIS A 67 4.67 -1.65 -5.93
CA HIS A 67 5.72 -2.48 -6.53
C HIS A 67 6.22 -3.52 -5.53
N PRO A 68 6.61 -4.74 -5.95
CA PRO A 68 7.13 -5.76 -5.04
C PRO A 68 8.49 -5.44 -4.39
N ARG A 69 9.18 -4.37 -4.81
CA ARG A 69 10.61 -4.14 -4.49
C ARG A 69 11.01 -2.67 -4.46
N LEU A 70 10.39 -1.80 -5.25
CA LEU A 70 10.72 -0.37 -5.24
C LEU A 70 10.33 0.25 -3.91
N ARG A 71 11.26 1.00 -3.34
CA ARG A 71 11.09 1.63 -2.02
C ARG A 71 10.21 2.88 -2.12
N HIS A 72 9.74 3.33 -0.96
CA HIS A 72 8.85 4.47 -0.81
C HIS A 72 9.23 5.71 -1.65
N PRO A 73 10.47 6.24 -1.62
CA PRO A 73 10.78 7.45 -2.38
C PRO A 73 10.52 7.27 -3.88
N VAL A 74 10.77 6.07 -4.42
CA VAL A 74 10.62 5.74 -5.85
C VAL A 74 9.15 5.64 -6.22
N LEU A 75 8.37 4.95 -5.39
CA LEU A 75 6.92 4.85 -5.55
C LEU A 75 6.23 6.21 -5.45
N ALA A 76 6.68 7.05 -4.52
CA ALA A 76 6.21 8.41 -4.31
C ALA A 76 6.72 9.41 -5.37
N GLN A 77 7.70 9.02 -6.19
CA GLN A 77 8.33 9.87 -7.20
C GLN A 77 8.82 11.21 -6.63
N GLY A 78 9.39 11.20 -5.43
CA GLY A 78 9.83 12.43 -4.77
C GLY A 78 8.75 13.16 -3.97
N ALA A 79 7.46 12.93 -4.25
CA ALA A 79 6.36 13.69 -3.66
C ALA A 79 5.97 13.22 -2.24
N ALA A 80 5.29 14.09 -1.51
CA ALA A 80 4.60 13.72 -0.28
C ALA A 80 3.34 12.89 -0.62
N VAL A 81 3.04 11.91 0.22
CA VAL A 81 1.94 10.96 0.01
C VAL A 81 0.87 11.14 1.09
N MET A 82 -0.32 10.60 0.83
CA MET A 82 -1.31 10.40 1.89
C MET A 82 -0.87 9.25 2.78
N TYR A 83 -0.52 8.09 2.24
CA TYR A 83 -0.12 6.98 3.10
C TYR A 83 0.88 6.09 2.41
N ALA A 84 1.52 5.21 3.17
CA ALA A 84 2.44 4.23 2.63
C ALA A 84 2.46 3.00 3.52
N GLY A 85 2.70 1.85 2.91
CA GLY A 85 2.70 0.60 3.62
C GLY A 85 3.15 -0.57 2.77
N GLU A 86 2.76 -1.74 3.23
CA GLU A 86 2.83 -2.98 2.47
C GLU A 86 1.48 -3.68 2.47
N ALA A 87 1.20 -4.41 1.39
CA ALA A 87 -0.03 -5.17 1.22
C ALA A 87 0.30 -6.54 0.65
N TYR A 88 -0.38 -7.57 1.16
CA TYR A 88 -0.26 -8.93 0.67
C TYR A 88 -1.55 -9.36 -0.01
N PHE A 89 -1.39 -9.83 -1.24
CA PHE A 89 -2.47 -10.31 -2.07
C PHE A 89 -2.32 -11.80 -2.37
N GLU A 90 -3.45 -12.48 -2.46
CA GLU A 90 -3.55 -13.88 -2.87
C GLU A 90 -4.62 -13.96 -3.96
N CYS A 91 -4.21 -14.28 -5.19
CA CYS A 91 -5.07 -14.38 -6.37
C CYS A 91 -6.04 -13.19 -6.54
N GLY A 92 -5.54 -11.95 -6.39
CA GLY A 92 -6.36 -10.74 -6.52
C GLY A 92 -7.15 -10.38 -5.26
N SER A 93 -7.11 -11.19 -4.21
CA SER A 93 -7.74 -10.88 -2.92
C SER A 93 -6.73 -10.23 -1.99
N LEU A 94 -7.07 -9.08 -1.41
CA LEU A 94 -6.27 -8.49 -0.33
C LEU A 94 -6.45 -9.33 0.94
N ARG A 95 -5.37 -9.82 1.52
CA ARG A 95 -5.40 -10.67 2.73
C ARG A 95 -5.07 -9.89 3.99
N TRP A 96 -4.11 -8.98 3.88
CA TRP A 96 -3.76 -8.03 4.93
C TRP A 96 -2.94 -6.88 4.33
N TRP A 97 -2.88 -5.77 5.06
CA TRP A 97 -1.98 -4.67 4.78
C TRP A 97 -1.54 -4.00 6.07
N SER A 98 -0.42 -3.29 6.03
CA SER A 98 0.17 -2.63 7.19
C SER A 98 0.73 -1.25 6.85
N ASN A 99 1.08 -0.48 7.88
CA ASN A 99 1.81 0.77 7.75
C ASN A 99 3.33 0.57 7.54
N GLY A 100 3.78 -0.65 7.22
CA GLY A 100 5.19 -0.98 7.02
C GLY A 100 5.68 -0.77 5.58
N SER A 101 6.20 0.40 5.23
CA SER A 101 6.79 0.66 3.90
C SER A 101 8.32 0.61 3.91
N GLY A 102 8.91 -0.48 4.43
CA GLY A 102 10.35 -0.59 4.67
C GLY A 102 10.79 0.22 5.89
N HIS A 103 11.64 1.24 5.69
CA HIS A 103 12.04 2.17 6.78
C HIS A 103 11.02 3.27 7.04
N TYR A 104 10.05 3.45 6.14
CA TYR A 104 9.02 4.46 6.28
C TYR A 104 7.78 3.86 6.95
N ARG A 105 7.31 4.49 8.03
CA ARG A 105 6.21 3.98 8.86
C ARG A 105 5.27 5.13 9.23
N PRO A 106 4.20 5.34 8.44
CA PRO A 106 3.15 6.25 8.82
C PRO A 106 2.49 5.85 10.14
N ASP A 107 2.11 6.83 10.95
CA ASP A 107 1.23 6.62 12.11
C ASP A 107 0.01 5.71 11.78
N PRO A 108 -0.23 4.63 12.55
CA PRO A 108 -1.43 3.78 12.40
C PRO A 108 -2.76 4.55 12.48
N ASP A 109 -2.85 5.64 13.25
CA ASP A 109 -4.10 6.38 13.42
C ASP A 109 -4.58 7.02 12.10
N HIS A 110 -3.65 7.27 11.18
CA HIS A 110 -3.94 7.80 9.85
C HIS A 110 -4.21 6.70 8.81
N ALA A 111 -4.17 5.41 9.17
CA ALA A 111 -4.39 4.29 8.26
C ALA A 111 -5.66 4.41 7.38
N PRO A 112 -6.83 4.93 7.85
CA PRO A 112 -8.01 5.06 7.01
C PRO A 112 -7.79 5.79 5.68
N GLN A 113 -6.83 6.71 5.62
CA GLN A 113 -6.52 7.46 4.40
C GLN A 113 -5.79 6.66 3.32
N ALA A 114 -5.33 5.44 3.62
CA ALA A 114 -4.79 4.52 2.62
C ALA A 114 -5.84 4.08 1.60
N GLY A 115 -7.14 4.15 1.95
CA GLY A 115 -8.23 3.71 1.09
C GLY A 115 -8.31 2.18 0.93
N LEU A 116 -7.71 1.43 1.85
CA LEU A 116 -7.78 -0.03 1.93
C LEU A 116 -8.72 -0.46 3.08
N PRO A 117 -9.36 -1.64 2.99
CA PRO A 117 -10.27 -2.13 4.02
C PRO A 117 -9.61 -2.21 5.41
N MET A 118 -10.10 -1.42 6.37
CA MET A 118 -9.54 -1.37 7.73
C MET A 118 -9.66 -2.69 8.49
N ALA A 119 -10.65 -3.53 8.17
CA ALA A 119 -10.77 -4.88 8.74
C ALA A 119 -9.56 -5.78 8.44
N LEU A 120 -8.76 -5.43 7.42
CA LEU A 120 -7.56 -6.16 7.01
C LEU A 120 -6.26 -5.45 7.43
N PHE A 121 -6.36 -4.30 8.11
CA PHE A 121 -5.22 -3.54 8.59
C PHE A 121 -4.57 -4.25 9.78
N ARG A 122 -3.24 -4.28 9.78
CA ARG A 122 -2.40 -4.74 10.88
C ARG A 122 -1.28 -3.74 11.08
N THR A 123 -0.91 -3.43 12.32
CA THR A 123 0.27 -2.59 12.53
C THR A 123 1.53 -3.31 12.10
N TRP A 124 2.57 -2.58 11.72
CA TRP A 124 3.88 -3.17 11.41
C TRP A 124 4.41 -4.02 12.57
N ASP A 125 4.20 -3.58 13.81
CA ASP A 125 4.59 -4.33 15.00
C ASP A 125 3.86 -5.69 15.08
N ASP A 126 2.57 -5.74 14.74
CA ASP A 126 1.82 -7.00 14.68
C ASP A 126 2.37 -7.94 13.61
N VAL A 127 2.69 -7.42 12.43
CA VAL A 127 3.21 -8.22 11.31
C VAL A 127 4.58 -8.80 11.65
N VAL A 128 5.48 -8.01 12.26
CA VAL A 128 6.83 -8.45 12.63
C VAL A 128 6.83 -9.40 13.82
N ARG A 129 6.05 -9.12 14.88
CA ARG A 129 6.00 -9.96 16.07
C ARG A 129 5.31 -11.30 15.82
N ARG A 130 4.28 -11.34 14.97
CA ARG A 130 3.49 -12.57 14.72
C ARG A 130 3.91 -13.34 13.48
N GLY A 131 4.98 -12.90 12.79
CA GLY A 131 5.58 -13.62 11.67
C GLY A 131 4.55 -14.05 10.64
N SER A 132 3.83 -13.10 10.03
CA SER A 132 3.02 -13.30 8.81
C SER A 132 2.26 -14.63 8.70
N ARG A 133 1.68 -15.16 9.77
CA ARG A 133 0.75 -16.30 9.64
C ARG A 133 -0.62 -15.72 9.27
N PRO A 134 -1.20 -16.08 8.11
CA PRO A 134 -2.60 -15.74 7.86
C PRO A 134 -3.41 -16.30 9.03
N ALA A 135 -4.38 -15.52 9.52
CA ALA A 135 -5.41 -16.13 10.36
C ALA A 135 -6.05 -17.21 9.48
N ALA A 136 -5.99 -18.47 9.90
CA ALA A 136 -6.74 -19.52 9.24
C ALA A 136 -8.18 -19.02 9.17
N GLN A 137 -8.71 -18.88 7.95
CA GLN A 137 -10.14 -18.70 7.79
C GLN A 137 -10.79 -19.88 8.51
N ALA A 138 -11.60 -19.60 9.52
CA ALA A 138 -12.46 -20.61 10.08
C ALA A 138 -13.29 -21.18 8.91
N PRO A 139 -13.35 -22.52 8.73
CA PRO A 139 -14.28 -23.10 7.77
C PRO A 139 -15.72 -22.73 8.17
N PRO A 140 -16.66 -22.69 7.20
CA PRO A 140 -18.07 -22.38 7.44
C PRO A 140 -18.72 -23.32 8.46
#